data_AF-A0A2H9P3S3-F1
#
_entry.id   AF-A0A2H9P3S3-F1
#
_cell.length_a   1.000
_cell.length_b   1.000
_cell.length_c   1.000
_cell.angle_alpha   90.00
_cell.angle_beta   90.00
_cell.angle_gamma   90.00
#
_symmetry.space_group_name_H-M   'P 1'
#
loop_
_entity.id
_entity.type
_entity.pdbx_description
1 polymer ?
#
loop_
_entity_poly.entity_id
_entity_poly.type
_entity_poly.pdbx_seq_one_letter_code
_entity_poly.pdbx_strand_id
1 'polypeptide(L)' 'MPDDITAEDRERVTLLAIVSRSKNEFKKLTLEQLKRLQLLLEKKDYRHDKKAQKSKQKLLNKINTRIYELEEGRGIFY' A
#
# COMPACT_ATOMS: atom_id res chain seq x y z
N MET A 1 3.98 -26.29 -11.31
CA MET A 1 5.05 -25.56 -10.62
C MET A 1 4.36 -24.64 -9.64
N PRO A 2 4.49 -24.83 -8.32
CA PRO A 2 3.81 -23.95 -7.40
C PRO A 2 4.47 -22.59 -7.48
N ASP A 3 3.66 -21.60 -7.80
CA ASP A 3 3.96 -20.17 -7.73
C ASP A 3 4.77 -19.91 -6.44
N ASP A 4 6.07 -19.64 -6.58
CA ASP A 4 6.94 -19.23 -5.47
C ASP A 4 6.51 -17.82 -5.04
N ILE A 5 5.34 -17.75 -4.40
CA ILE A 5 4.85 -16.57 -3.71
C ILE A 5 5.86 -16.33 -2.60
N THR A 6 6.85 -15.49 -2.92
CA THR A 6 7.90 -15.05 -2.00
C THR A 6 7.21 -14.55 -0.73
N ALA A 7 7.85 -14.70 0.43
CA ALA A 7 7.29 -14.21 1.69
C ALA A 7 6.84 -12.74 1.60
N GLU A 8 7.57 -11.92 0.83
CA GLU A 8 7.22 -10.53 0.50
C GLU A 8 5.88 -10.40 -0.26
N ASP A 9 5.58 -11.30 -1.19
CA ASP A 9 4.32 -11.25 -1.95
C ASP A 9 3.13 -11.65 -1.06
N ARG A 10 3.32 -12.63 -0.15
CA ARG A 10 2.32 -12.98 0.88
C ARG A 10 2.06 -11.81 1.84
N GLU A 11 3.12 -11.13 2.26
CA GLU A 11 3.03 -9.94 3.12
C GLU A 11 2.26 -8.82 2.41
N ARG A 12 2.57 -8.58 1.13
CA ARG A 12 1.88 -7.60 0.28
C ARG A 12 0.39 -7.91 0.14
N VAL A 13 0.03 -9.17 -0.15
CA VAL A 13 -1.38 -9.58 -0.29
C VAL A 13 -2.13 -9.43 1.03
N THR A 14 -1.50 -9.79 2.15
CA THR A 14 -2.07 -9.61 3.50
C THR A 14 -2.36 -8.13 3.79
N LEU A 15 -1.38 -7.26 3.55
CA LEU A 15 -1.54 -5.81 3.75
C LEU A 15 -2.61 -5.24 2.81
N LEU A 16 -2.62 -5.62 1.53
CA LEU A 16 -3.65 -5.23 0.57
C LEU A 16 -5.04 -5.69 0.99
N ALA A 17 -5.18 -6.90 1.54
CA ALA A 17 -6.46 -7.40 2.04
C ALA A 17 -6.98 -6.56 3.22
N ILE A 18 -6.09 -6.12 4.13
CA ILE A 18 -6.43 -5.22 5.23
C ILE A 18 -6.90 -3.85 4.70
N VAL A 19 -6.18 -3.27 3.74
CA VAL A 19 -6.56 -1.99 3.12
C VAL A 19 -7.88 -2.10 2.35
N SER A 20 -8.10 -3.22 1.67
CA SER A 20 -9.30 -3.44 0.87
C SER A 20 -10.52 -3.80 1.72
N ARG A 21 -10.31 -4.35 2.93
CA ARG A 21 -11.41 -4.73 3.82
C ARG A 21 -12.25 -3.55 4.26
N SER A 22 -11.63 -2.44 4.64
CA SER A 22 -12.37 -1.23 5.00
C SER A 22 -11.48 0.02 5.03
N LYS A 23 -12.07 1.17 4.74
CA LYS A 23 -11.42 2.49 4.92
C LYS A 23 -10.98 2.71 6.36
N ASN A 24 -11.67 2.11 7.33
CA ASN A 24 -11.33 2.25 8.75
C ASN A 24 -10.08 1.43 9.12
N GLU A 25 -9.92 0.24 8.53
CA GLU A 25 -8.75 -0.62 8.72
C GLU A 25 -7.50 0.00 8.10
N PHE A 26 -7.63 0.62 6.92
CA PHE A 26 -6.53 1.39 6.33
C PHE A 26 -6.02 2.50 7.26
N LYS A 27 -6.92 3.19 7.96
CA LYS A 27 -6.54 4.26 8.91
C LYS A 27 -5.88 3.74 10.18
N LYS A 28 -6.10 2.47 10.54
CA LYS A 28 -5.48 1.80 11.69
C LYS A 28 -4.08 1.26 11.40
N LEU A 29 -3.66 1.21 10.13
CA LEU A 29 -2.29 0.81 9.79
C LEU A 29 -1.30 1.77 10.43
N THR A 30 -0.25 1.20 11.05
CA THR A 30 0.86 1.98 11.59
C THR A 30 1.74 2.51 10.46
N LEU A 31 2.51 3.56 10.78
CA LEU A 31 3.44 4.16 9.83
C LEU A 31 4.43 3.13 9.25
N GLU A 32 4.93 2.21 10.07
CA GLU A 32 5.81 1.13 9.60
C GLU A 32 5.11 0.21 8.60
N GLN A 33 3.85 -0.19 8.88
CA GLN A 33 3.08 -1.04 7.96
C GLN A 33 2.76 -0.32 6.64
N LEU A 34 2.51 0.99 6.70
CA LEU A 34 2.30 1.82 5.51
C LEU A 34 3.57 1.94 4.65
N LYS A 35 4.72 2.24 5.27
CA LYS A 35 6.03 2.27 4.59
C LYS A 35 6.38 0.90 4.00
N ARG A 36 6.04 -0.19 4.70
CA ARG A 36 6.22 -1.57 4.21
C ARG A 36 5.37 -1.86 2.98
N LEU A 37 4.07 -1.52 3.03
CA LEU A 37 3.16 -1.69 1.90
C LEU A 37 3.59 -0.88 0.68
N GLN A 38 4.06 0.36 0.88
CA GLN A 38 4.63 1.19 -0.18
C GLN A 38 5.79 0.49 -0.88
N LEU A 39 6.79 0.04 -0.12
CA LEU A 39 7.99 -0.60 -0.67
C LEU A 39 7.65 -1.89 -1.44
N LEU A 40 6.72 -2.70 -0.92
CA LEU A 40 6.24 -3.92 -1.58
C LEU A 40 5.50 -3.62 -2.89
N LEU A 41 4.69 -2.55 -2.91
CA LEU A 41 4.01 -2.11 -4.13
C LEU A 41 4.99 -1.57 -5.16
N GLU A 42 5.99 -0.80 -4.75
CA GLU A 42 7.03 -0.26 -5.63
C GLU A 42 7.83 -1.37 -6.32
N LYS A 43 8.28 -2.37 -5.55
CA LYS A 43 8.98 -3.55 -6.06
C LYS A 43 8.15 -4.37 -7.06
N LYS A 44 6.82 -4.40 -6.93
CA LYS A 44 5.99 -5.18 -7.86
C LYS A 44 5.90 -4.49 -9.22
N ASP A 45 6.34 -5.21 -10.24
CA ASP A 45 6.15 -4.78 -11.63
C ASP A 45 4.72 -5.11 -12.11
N TYR A 46 3.96 -4.06 -12.42
CA TYR A 46 2.63 -4.14 -13.04
C TYR A 46 2.62 -3.51 -14.43
N ARG A 47 3.78 -3.39 -15.11
CA ARG A 47 3.88 -2.67 -16.39
C ARG A 47 2.97 -3.27 -17.47
N HIS A 48 2.70 -4.56 -17.37
CA HIS A 48 1.85 -5.30 -18.29
C HIS A 48 0.35 -5.08 -18.07
N ASP A 49 -0.07 -4.50 -16.94
CA ASP A 49 -1.47 -4.28 -16.62
C ASP A 49 -1.74 -2.81 -16.28
N LYS A 50 -2.25 -2.05 -17.28
CA LYS A 50 -2.55 -0.62 -17.13
C LYS A 50 -3.55 -0.35 -15.99
N LYS A 51 -4.48 -1.28 -15.72
CA LYS A 51 -5.51 -1.11 -14.69
C LYS A 51 -4.88 -1.29 -13.30
N ALA A 52 -4.05 -2.31 -13.13
CA ALA A 52 -3.29 -2.57 -11.92
C ALA A 52 -2.29 -1.44 -11.65
N GLN A 53 -1.60 -0.93 -12.67
CA GLN A 53 -0.67 0.19 -12.52
C GLN A 53 -1.37 1.48 -12.05
N LYS A 54 -2.54 1.81 -12.62
CA LYS A 54 -3.38 2.92 -12.14
C LYS A 54 -3.84 2.70 -10.70
N SER A 55 -4.25 1.47 -10.35
CA SER A 55 -4.68 1.12 -9.00
C SER A 55 -3.52 1.24 -7.99
N LYS A 56 -2.33 0.76 -8.34
CA LYS A 56 -1.09 0.89 -7.57
C LYS A 56 -0.77 2.35 -7.29
N GLN A 57 -0.76 3.22 -8.31
CA GLN A 57 -0.49 4.65 -8.12
C GLN A 57 -1.51 5.32 -7.19
N LYS A 58 -2.80 5.03 -7.35
CA LYS A 58 -3.84 5.55 -6.44
C LYS A 58 -3.63 5.10 -5.00
N LEU A 59 -3.22 3.85 -4.80
CA LEU A 59 -2.96 3.31 -3.47
C LEU A 59 -1.70 3.91 -2.85
N LEU A 60 -0.61 4.02 -3.62
CA LEU A 60 0.63 4.69 -3.20
C LEU A 60 0.36 6.14 -2.78
N ASN A 61 -0.45 6.88 -3.54
CA ASN A 61 -0.78 8.26 -3.18
C ASN A 61 -1.52 8.34 -1.85
N LYS A 62 -2.51 7.46 -1.61
CA LYS A 62 -3.22 7.37 -0.32
C LYS A 62 -2.30 7.01 0.84
N ILE A 63 -1.38 6.08 0.61
CA ILE A 63 -0.39 5.66 1.61
C ILE A 63 0.54 6.83 1.95
N ASN A 64 1.06 7.54 0.95
CA ASN A 64 1.90 8.72 1.15
C ASN A 64 1.17 9.82 1.92
N THR A 65 -0.06 10.16 1.52
CA THR A 65 -0.88 11.12 2.27
C THR A 65 -1.06 10.67 3.73
N ARG A 66 -1.31 9.38 3.96
CA ARG A 66 -1.50 8.85 5.32
C ARG A 66 -0.21 8.87 6.15
N ILE A 67 0.93 8.51 5.55
CA ILE A 67 2.25 8.60 6.20
C ILE A 67 2.52 10.05 6.56
N TYR A 68 2.27 10.99 5.65
CA TYR A 68 2.42 12.42 5.87
C TYR A 68 1.51 12.93 7.02
N GLU A 69 0.23 12.54 7.04
CA GLU A 69 -0.69 12.86 8.15
C GLU A 69 -0.18 12.35 9.51
N LEU A 70 0.47 11.18 9.52
CA LEU A 70 0.99 10.54 10.73
C LEU A 70 2.34 11.12 11.19
N GLU A 71 3.26 11.45 10.26
CA GLU A 71 4.55 12.07 10.59
C GLU A 71 4.40 13.54 10.95
N GLU A 72 3.51 14.26 10.27
CA GLU A 72 3.39 15.71 10.42
C GLU A 72 2.30 16.13 11.41
N GLY A 73 1.56 15.19 12.00
CA GLY A 73 0.73 15.42 13.20
C GLY A 73 -0.59 16.20 13.01
N ARG A 74 -1.00 16.48 11.76
CA ARG A 74 -2.16 17.29 11.26
C ARG A 74 -1.71 18.61 10.64
N GLY A 75 -1.90 18.69 9.33
CA GLY A 75 -2.38 19.89 8.66
C GLY A 75 -1.41 20.50 7.66
N ILE A 76 -1.62 20.18 6.37
CA ILE A 76 -1.85 21.21 5.35
C ILE A 76 -2.61 20.62 4.16
N PHE A 77 -3.65 21.34 3.79
CA PHE A 77 -4.49 21.15 2.62
C PHE A 77 -3.71 21.47 1.34
N TYR A 78 -4.01 20.77 0.24
CA TYR A 78 -3.93 21.31 -1.11
C TYR A 78 -5.07 20.78 -1.96
#